data_AF-X1K0S8-F1
#
_entry.id   AF-X1K0S8-F1
#
_cell.length_a   1.000
_cell.length_b   1.000
_cell.length_c   1.000
_cell.angle_alpha   90.00
_cell.angle_beta   90.00
_cell.angle_gamma   90.00
#
_symmetry.space_group_name_H-M   'P 1'
#
loop_
_entity.id
_entity.type
_entity.pdbx_description
1 polymer ?
#
loop_
_entity_poly.entity_id
_entity_poly.type
_entity_poly.pdbx_seq_one_letter_code
_entity_poly.pdbx_strand_id
1 'polypeptide(L)'
;TVFDRSTELGGMIESVIPPQKASGSLKNEITAIFADVPEDRLLKCFGKELNTEFNLDTILKEGFDAVFIGMGLPKSVGIGNENIDGLWNAMEFLSAAKEPGELNVAGKCVAAIGGGNTALDVAVTARRLGARDVYVIYRRSFEEMPAWRAERDRAINVGVHFLILTQPLGFNSQQGKLTGIKVCPTKLGGPDASGRRRPQPVKSSAYDLDMDIVVEAIGQESAEEINKILPGVELRNGLIQTKENSLATSRPG
;
A
#
# COMPACT_ATOMS: atom_id res chain seq x y z
N THR A 1 20.38 -11.49 -13.68
CA THR A 1 20.01 -11.89 -12.32
C THR A 1 18.90 -11.01 -11.80
N VAL A 2 17.91 -11.56 -11.11
CA VAL A 2 16.85 -10.82 -10.41
C VAL A 2 17.03 -11.04 -8.92
N PHE A 3 17.20 -9.96 -8.17
CA PHE A 3 17.18 -9.98 -6.71
C PHE A 3 15.81 -9.49 -6.25
N ASP A 4 15.13 -10.30 -5.45
CA ASP A 4 13.81 -9.98 -4.94
C ASP A 4 13.72 -10.41 -3.47
N ARG A 5 13.03 -9.60 -2.67
CA ARG A 5 12.79 -9.89 -1.24
C ARG A 5 11.79 -11.02 -1.05
N SER A 6 10.85 -11.16 -1.99
CA SER A 6 9.80 -12.17 -1.95
C SER A 6 10.35 -13.57 -2.20
N THR A 7 9.53 -14.58 -1.96
CA THR A 7 9.83 -16.00 -2.22
C THR A 7 9.53 -16.41 -3.66
N GLU A 8 8.76 -15.61 -4.39
CA GLU A 8 8.42 -15.81 -5.80
C GLU A 8 8.27 -14.47 -6.54
N LEU A 9 8.23 -14.52 -7.87
CA LEU A 9 8.00 -13.35 -8.72
C LEU A 9 6.51 -12.95 -8.72
N GLY A 10 6.23 -11.66 -8.97
CA GLY A 10 4.86 -11.16 -9.13
C GLY A 10 4.58 -9.86 -8.35
N GLY A 11 5.49 -9.48 -7.45
CA GLY A 11 5.43 -8.22 -6.73
C GLY A 11 4.09 -7.99 -6.04
N MET A 12 3.49 -6.82 -6.23
CA MET A 12 2.21 -6.44 -5.61
C MET A 12 1.04 -7.31 -6.06
N ILE A 13 1.06 -7.80 -7.31
CA ILE A 13 -0.03 -8.62 -7.86
C ILE A 13 -0.14 -9.93 -7.07
N GLU A 14 1.02 -10.55 -6.79
CA GLU A 14 1.05 -11.78 -6.00
C GLU A 14 1.00 -11.51 -4.49
N SER A 15 1.60 -10.45 -3.96
CA SER A 15 1.63 -10.27 -2.50
C SER A 15 0.37 -9.65 -1.90
N VAL A 16 -0.33 -8.77 -2.64
CA VAL A 16 -1.32 -7.86 -2.03
C VAL A 16 -2.62 -7.71 -2.81
N ILE A 17 -2.58 -7.72 -4.14
CA ILE A 17 -3.80 -7.52 -4.93
C ILE A 17 -4.77 -8.68 -4.67
N PRO A 18 -6.05 -8.40 -4.33
CA PRO A 18 -7.03 -9.46 -4.10
C PRO A 18 -7.15 -10.41 -5.30
N PRO A 19 -7.20 -11.74 -5.10
CA PRO A 19 -7.23 -12.73 -6.18
C PRO A 19 -8.39 -12.59 -7.18
N GLN A 20 -9.47 -11.88 -6.82
CA GLN A 20 -10.60 -11.65 -7.73
C GLN A 20 -10.33 -10.53 -8.74
N LYS A 21 -9.33 -9.69 -8.47
CA LYS A 21 -8.91 -8.59 -9.35
C LYS A 21 -7.70 -8.97 -10.20
N ALA A 22 -6.82 -9.81 -9.67
CA ALA A 22 -5.76 -10.42 -10.45
C ALA A 22 -6.35 -11.55 -11.28
N SER A 23 -6.12 -11.56 -12.59
CA SER A 23 -6.34 -12.77 -13.38
C SER A 23 -5.43 -13.87 -12.84
N GLY A 24 -5.92 -15.10 -12.76
CA GLY A 24 -5.07 -16.27 -12.47
C GLY A 24 -3.98 -16.51 -13.52
N SER A 25 -3.79 -15.59 -14.46
CA SER A 25 -2.79 -15.61 -15.54
C SER A 25 -1.44 -15.08 -15.11
N LEU A 26 -1.24 -14.46 -13.94
CA LEU A 26 0.07 -13.89 -13.58
C LEU A 26 1.20 -14.93 -13.72
N LYS A 27 0.98 -16.16 -13.22
CA LYS A 27 1.95 -17.25 -13.39
C LYS A 27 2.20 -17.56 -14.86
N ASN A 28 1.15 -17.63 -15.67
CA ASN A 28 1.26 -17.86 -17.12
C ASN A 28 1.99 -16.72 -17.84
N GLU A 29 1.77 -15.46 -17.43
CA GLU A 29 2.42 -14.28 -17.99
C GLU A 29 3.91 -14.26 -17.65
N ILE A 30 4.27 -14.51 -16.39
CA ILE A 30 5.67 -14.65 -15.95
C ILE A 30 6.33 -15.79 -16.73
N THR A 31 5.66 -16.94 -16.84
CA THR A 31 6.16 -18.07 -17.65
C THR A 31 6.36 -17.66 -19.10
N ALA A 32 5.40 -16.97 -19.72
CA ALA A 32 5.51 -16.55 -21.12
C ALA A 32 6.63 -15.54 -21.35
N ILE A 33 6.82 -14.56 -20.45
CA ILE A 33 7.89 -13.55 -20.53
C ILE A 33 9.28 -14.21 -20.50
N PHE A 34 9.43 -15.25 -19.68
CA PHE A 34 10.71 -15.93 -19.50
C PHE A 34 10.83 -17.25 -20.28
N ALA A 35 9.84 -17.60 -21.12
CA ALA A 35 9.80 -18.87 -21.82
C ALA A 35 11.03 -19.11 -22.71
N ASP A 36 11.50 -18.05 -23.35
CA ASP A 36 12.65 -18.10 -24.27
C ASP A 36 13.98 -17.73 -23.59
N VAL A 37 13.98 -17.53 -22.26
CA VAL A 37 15.20 -17.21 -21.52
C VAL A 37 15.82 -18.50 -21.00
N PRO A 38 17.02 -18.89 -21.45
CA PRO A 38 17.71 -20.07 -20.94
C PRO A 38 17.89 -20.00 -19.42
N GLU A 39 17.74 -21.14 -18.72
CA GLU A 39 17.78 -21.19 -17.26
C GLU A 39 19.11 -20.67 -16.68
N ASP A 40 20.22 -20.89 -17.38
CA ASP A 40 21.55 -20.41 -17.02
C ASP A 40 21.74 -18.90 -17.24
N ARG A 41 20.82 -18.24 -17.95
CA ARG A 41 20.84 -16.79 -18.21
C ARG A 41 19.93 -15.98 -17.28
N LEU A 42 19.04 -16.63 -16.53
CA LEU A 42 18.17 -15.98 -15.55
C LEU A 42 18.31 -16.60 -14.16
N LEU A 43 19.24 -16.05 -13.39
CA LEU A 43 19.34 -16.35 -11.97
C LEU A 43 18.31 -15.55 -11.18
N LYS A 44 17.51 -16.24 -10.35
CA LYS A 44 16.51 -15.66 -9.45
C LYS A 44 16.99 -15.82 -8.01
N CYS A 45 17.28 -14.71 -7.35
CA CYS A 45 17.82 -14.65 -6.00
C CYS A 45 16.73 -14.09 -5.07
N PHE A 46 15.89 -15.00 -4.55
CA PHE A 46 14.80 -14.67 -3.62
C PHE A 46 15.32 -14.45 -2.19
N GLY A 47 14.53 -13.77 -1.35
CA GLY A 47 14.91 -13.38 0.01
C GLY A 47 16.04 -12.34 0.07
N LYS A 48 16.28 -11.62 -1.03
CA LYS A 48 17.31 -10.58 -1.14
C LYS A 48 16.64 -9.21 -1.25
N GLU A 49 16.43 -8.58 -0.10
CA GLU A 49 15.93 -7.21 -0.03
C GLU A 49 17.07 -6.21 -0.14
N LEU A 50 16.87 -5.16 -0.96
CA LEU A 50 17.77 -4.02 -0.96
C LEU A 50 17.69 -3.28 0.37
N ASN A 51 18.83 -3.10 1.01
CA ASN A 51 18.95 -2.37 2.26
C ASN A 51 20.29 -1.61 2.29
N THR A 52 20.68 -1.07 3.44
CA THR A 52 21.91 -0.28 3.55
C THR A 52 23.19 -1.11 3.37
N GLU A 53 23.13 -2.42 3.63
CA GLU A 53 24.23 -3.38 3.47
C GLU A 53 24.26 -4.04 2.08
N PHE A 54 23.10 -4.51 1.60
CA PHE A 54 22.90 -5.01 0.25
C PHE A 54 22.32 -3.90 -0.63
N ASN A 55 23.19 -3.03 -1.13
CA ASN A 55 22.84 -1.79 -1.81
C ASN A 55 23.35 -1.76 -3.28
N LEU A 56 23.10 -0.68 -3.99
CA LEU A 56 23.51 -0.57 -5.40
C LEU A 56 25.04 -0.63 -5.61
N ASP A 57 25.84 -0.16 -4.65
CA ASP A 57 27.31 -0.30 -4.73
C ASP A 57 27.74 -1.76 -4.60
N THR A 58 27.17 -2.51 -3.66
CA THR A 58 27.54 -3.92 -3.48
C THR A 58 27.16 -4.74 -4.70
N ILE A 59 25.98 -4.48 -5.28
CA ILE A 59 25.55 -5.16 -6.50
C ILE A 59 26.50 -4.84 -7.65
N LEU A 60 26.77 -3.57 -7.96
CA LEU A 60 27.66 -3.24 -9.08
C LEU A 60 29.10 -3.76 -8.90
N LYS A 61 29.57 -3.90 -7.66
CA LYS A 61 30.87 -4.53 -7.35
C LYS A 61 30.92 -6.03 -7.67
N GLU A 62 29.78 -6.70 -7.81
CA GLU A 62 29.72 -8.10 -8.28
C GLU A 62 30.03 -8.22 -9.78
N GLY A 63 30.19 -7.11 -10.50
CA GLY A 63 30.61 -7.09 -11.90
C GLY A 63 29.45 -7.02 -12.91
N PHE A 64 28.26 -6.56 -12.49
CA PHE A 64 27.16 -6.30 -13.41
C PHE A 64 27.42 -5.05 -14.26
N ASP A 65 27.20 -5.15 -15.58
CA ASP A 65 27.34 -4.02 -16.50
C ASP A 65 26.23 -2.95 -16.34
N ALA A 66 25.04 -3.37 -15.90
CA ALA A 66 23.89 -2.51 -15.68
C ALA A 66 22.91 -3.08 -14.65
N VAL A 67 22.16 -2.21 -13.97
CA VAL A 67 21.13 -2.55 -12.98
C VAL A 67 19.82 -1.85 -13.29
N PHE A 68 18.73 -2.62 -13.33
CA PHE A 68 17.37 -2.10 -13.37
C PHE A 68 16.76 -2.09 -11.96
N ILE A 69 16.27 -0.94 -11.51
CA ILE A 69 15.70 -0.79 -10.16
C ILE A 69 14.17 -0.81 -10.25
N GLY A 70 13.58 -1.93 -9.82
CA GLY A 70 12.13 -2.17 -9.84
C GLY A 70 11.50 -2.40 -8.47
N MET A 71 12.03 -1.77 -7.41
CA MET A 71 11.68 -2.11 -6.01
C MET A 71 10.33 -1.56 -5.49
N GLY A 72 9.65 -0.70 -6.26
CA GLY A 72 8.39 -0.09 -5.84
C GLY A 72 8.50 0.82 -4.62
N LEU A 73 7.40 0.98 -3.88
CA LEU A 73 7.29 1.76 -2.64
C LEU A 73 7.00 0.83 -1.46
N PRO A 74 8.03 0.34 -0.75
CA PRO A 74 7.86 -0.75 0.20
C PRO A 74 7.26 -0.31 1.54
N LYS A 75 7.29 0.99 1.86
CA LYS A 75 6.90 1.50 3.18
C LYS A 75 5.47 2.03 3.16
N SER A 76 4.62 1.55 4.04
CA SER A 76 3.26 2.08 4.24
C SER A 76 3.30 3.40 5.02
N VAL A 77 2.43 4.34 4.65
CA VAL A 77 2.24 5.60 5.38
C VAL A 77 1.11 5.43 6.40
N GLY A 78 1.40 5.72 7.67
CA GLY A 78 0.45 5.69 8.79
C GLY A 78 0.28 7.05 9.48
N ILE A 79 -0.69 7.12 10.38
CA ILE A 79 -1.03 8.28 11.22
C ILE A 79 -0.36 8.15 12.59
N GLY A 80 -0.15 6.92 13.06
CA GLY A 80 0.56 6.60 14.29
C GLY A 80 1.64 5.55 14.06
N ASN A 81 2.59 5.47 14.99
CA ASN A 81 3.61 4.41 15.03
C ASN A 81 3.33 3.44 16.20
N GLU A 82 2.09 3.37 16.64
CA GLU A 82 1.69 2.60 17.82
C GLU A 82 1.47 1.14 17.44
N ASN A 83 2.06 0.23 18.19
CA ASN A 83 1.79 -1.20 18.05
C ASN A 83 0.51 -1.54 18.84
N ILE A 84 -0.63 -1.54 18.16
CA ILE A 84 -1.96 -1.81 18.73
C ILE A 84 -2.54 -3.04 18.03
N ASP A 85 -2.92 -4.06 18.79
CA ASP A 85 -3.65 -5.21 18.25
C ASP A 85 -4.99 -4.76 17.66
N GLY A 86 -5.18 -4.99 16.35
CA GLY A 86 -6.32 -4.49 15.58
C GLY A 86 -6.00 -3.27 14.72
N LEU A 87 -4.84 -2.63 14.86
CA LEU A 87 -4.35 -1.62 13.92
C LEU A 87 -3.41 -2.26 12.90
N TRP A 88 -3.72 -2.10 11.61
CA TRP A 88 -2.98 -2.72 10.51
C TRP A 88 -2.57 -1.66 9.50
N ASN A 89 -1.44 -1.87 8.82
CA ASN A 89 -1.28 -1.24 7.51
C ASN A 89 -1.92 -2.10 6.41
N ALA A 90 -2.31 -1.46 5.31
CA ALA A 90 -3.06 -2.13 4.25
C ALA A 90 -2.33 -3.30 3.60
N MET A 91 -0.99 -3.26 3.54
CA MET A 91 -0.18 -4.32 2.94
C MET A 91 -0.24 -5.59 3.78
N GLU A 92 0.00 -5.46 5.08
CA GLU A 92 -0.09 -6.57 6.04
C GLU A 92 -1.50 -7.15 6.07
N PHE A 93 -2.52 -6.30 6.12
CA PHE A 93 -3.92 -6.76 6.14
C PHE A 93 -4.28 -7.57 4.89
N LEU A 94 -3.94 -7.05 3.70
CA LEU A 94 -4.27 -7.72 2.44
C LEU A 94 -3.45 -8.98 2.20
N SER A 95 -2.18 -8.99 2.61
CA SER A 95 -1.33 -10.20 2.58
C SER A 95 -1.88 -11.27 3.51
N ALA A 96 -2.20 -10.92 4.78
CA ALA A 96 -2.80 -11.85 5.73
C ALA A 96 -4.18 -12.36 5.27
N ALA A 97 -4.94 -11.55 4.53
CA ALA A 97 -6.21 -11.96 3.95
C ALA A 97 -6.09 -13.01 2.83
N LYS A 98 -4.89 -13.18 2.23
CA LYS A 98 -4.62 -14.24 1.25
C LYS A 98 -4.29 -15.58 1.93
N GLU A 99 -3.77 -15.54 3.16
CA GLU A 99 -3.34 -16.72 3.91
C GLU A 99 -4.46 -17.23 4.86
N PRO A 100 -4.96 -18.47 4.67
CA PRO A 100 -6.02 -19.00 5.51
C PRO A 100 -5.62 -19.06 6.99
N GLY A 101 -6.37 -18.36 7.85
CA GLY A 101 -6.19 -18.38 9.31
C GLY A 101 -5.35 -17.23 9.87
N GLU A 102 -4.65 -16.47 9.03
CA GLU A 102 -3.82 -15.33 9.48
C GLU A 102 -4.63 -14.06 9.79
N LEU A 103 -5.85 -13.95 9.24
CA LEU A 103 -6.74 -12.81 9.47
C LEU A 103 -8.15 -13.26 9.84
N ASN A 104 -8.61 -12.88 11.03
CA ASN A 104 -10.00 -13.07 11.46
C ASN A 104 -10.73 -11.72 11.61
N VAL A 105 -11.58 -11.41 10.63
CA VAL A 105 -12.47 -10.24 10.63
C VAL A 105 -13.95 -10.61 10.82
N ALA A 106 -14.28 -11.89 10.94
CA ALA A 106 -15.66 -12.35 10.98
C ALA A 106 -16.42 -11.75 12.19
N GLY A 107 -17.58 -11.13 11.93
CA GLY A 107 -18.41 -10.50 12.96
C GLY A 107 -17.87 -9.17 13.51
N LYS A 108 -16.70 -8.69 13.06
CA LYS A 108 -16.04 -7.47 13.54
C LYS A 108 -16.46 -6.22 12.77
N CYS A 109 -16.29 -5.05 13.38
CA CYS A 109 -16.32 -3.74 12.73
C CYS A 109 -14.93 -3.36 12.22
N VAL A 110 -14.81 -3.09 10.92
CA VAL A 110 -13.54 -2.77 10.26
C VAL A 110 -13.60 -1.38 9.63
N ALA A 111 -12.59 -0.54 9.86
CA ALA A 111 -12.43 0.73 9.17
C ALA A 111 -11.18 0.74 8.28
N ALA A 112 -11.32 1.09 7.01
CA ALA A 112 -10.22 1.38 6.11
C ALA A 112 -10.04 2.90 5.98
N ILE A 113 -8.85 3.41 6.29
CA ILE A 113 -8.52 4.83 6.21
C ILE A 113 -7.89 5.12 4.85
N GLY A 114 -8.60 5.84 3.98
CA GLY A 114 -8.09 6.20 2.66
C GLY A 114 -9.20 6.33 1.62
N GLY A 115 -8.82 6.76 0.42
CA GLY A 115 -9.74 6.90 -0.71
C GLY A 115 -9.19 6.34 -2.02
N GLY A 116 -8.06 5.64 -1.98
CA GLY A 116 -7.46 4.98 -3.14
C GLY A 116 -7.99 3.56 -3.32
N ASN A 117 -7.57 2.92 -4.41
CA ASN A 117 -7.96 1.54 -4.72
C ASN A 117 -7.59 0.58 -3.57
N THR A 118 -6.44 0.77 -2.93
CA THR A 118 -6.01 -0.02 -1.76
C THR A 118 -7.03 0.02 -0.61
N ALA A 119 -7.60 1.19 -0.30
CA ALA A 119 -8.61 1.31 0.76
C ALA A 119 -9.90 0.55 0.40
N LEU A 120 -10.27 0.55 -0.89
CA LEU A 120 -11.42 -0.20 -1.37
C LEU A 120 -11.15 -1.71 -1.40
N ASP A 121 -9.94 -2.12 -1.76
CA ASP A 121 -9.51 -3.51 -1.73
C ASP A 121 -9.55 -4.08 -0.30
N VAL A 122 -9.07 -3.31 0.68
CA VAL A 122 -9.22 -3.64 2.11
C VAL A 122 -10.70 -3.79 2.48
N ALA A 123 -11.53 -2.79 2.12
CA ALA A 123 -12.93 -2.78 2.52
C ALA A 123 -13.73 -3.95 1.92
N VAL A 124 -13.58 -4.20 0.63
CA VAL A 124 -14.25 -5.32 -0.06
C VAL A 124 -13.75 -6.66 0.45
N THR A 125 -12.44 -6.79 0.72
CA THR A 125 -11.86 -8.01 1.29
C THR A 125 -12.40 -8.27 2.70
N ALA A 126 -12.44 -7.26 3.57
CA ALA A 126 -13.02 -7.36 4.91
C ALA A 126 -14.49 -7.82 4.87
N ARG A 127 -15.31 -7.22 3.97
CA ARG A 127 -16.71 -7.65 3.76
C ARG A 127 -16.80 -9.11 3.33
N ARG A 128 -15.97 -9.54 2.38
CA ARG A 128 -15.96 -10.93 1.88
C ARG A 128 -15.60 -11.92 2.97
N LEU A 129 -14.69 -11.55 3.87
CA LEU A 129 -14.25 -12.37 5.00
C LEU A 129 -15.23 -12.34 6.19
N GLY A 130 -16.40 -11.72 6.04
CA GLY A 130 -17.49 -11.81 7.01
C GLY A 130 -17.49 -10.73 8.10
N ALA A 131 -16.77 -9.62 7.91
CA ALA A 131 -16.89 -8.46 8.79
C ALA A 131 -18.36 -8.01 8.87
N ARG A 132 -18.84 -7.69 10.08
CA ARG A 132 -20.23 -7.29 10.32
C ARG A 132 -20.54 -5.97 9.65
N ASP A 133 -19.68 -4.98 9.88
CA ASP A 133 -19.76 -3.63 9.33
C ASP A 133 -18.38 -3.22 8.81
N VAL A 134 -18.33 -2.56 7.66
CA VAL A 134 -17.07 -2.06 7.08
C VAL A 134 -17.24 -0.62 6.65
N TYR A 135 -16.30 0.21 7.07
CA TYR A 135 -16.30 1.65 6.83
C TYR A 135 -15.07 2.06 6.03
N VAL A 136 -15.25 2.86 5.00
CA VAL A 136 -14.17 3.62 4.36
C VAL A 136 -14.22 5.04 4.90
N ILE A 137 -13.17 5.44 5.60
CA ILE A 137 -13.04 6.79 6.18
C ILE A 137 -12.14 7.61 5.25
N TYR A 138 -12.71 8.66 4.66
CA TYR A 138 -11.99 9.48 3.69
C TYR A 138 -12.14 10.98 3.97
N ARG A 139 -11.00 11.66 4.03
CA ARG A 139 -10.92 13.08 4.41
C ARG A 139 -11.48 14.06 3.36
N ARG A 140 -11.85 13.60 2.16
CA ARG A 140 -12.44 14.44 1.10
C ARG A 140 -13.77 13.84 0.61
N SER A 141 -14.38 14.45 -0.40
CA SER A 141 -15.63 13.95 -1.00
C SER A 141 -15.37 12.85 -2.03
N PHE A 142 -16.43 12.28 -2.59
CA PHE A 142 -16.32 11.34 -3.71
C PHE A 142 -15.71 11.94 -4.97
N GLU A 143 -15.79 13.26 -5.18
CA GLU A 143 -15.24 13.94 -6.36
C GLU A 143 -13.71 13.93 -6.33
N GLU A 144 -13.09 14.06 -5.15
CA GLU A 144 -11.64 13.99 -4.99
C GLU A 144 -11.10 12.57 -4.74
N MET A 145 -11.97 11.57 -4.67
CA MET A 145 -11.60 10.18 -4.40
C MET A 145 -10.77 9.63 -5.58
N PRO A 146 -9.50 9.23 -5.36
CA PRO A 146 -8.65 8.74 -6.44
C PRO A 146 -8.99 7.31 -6.90
N ALA A 147 -9.73 6.55 -6.09
CA ALA A 147 -10.16 5.21 -6.48
C ALA A 147 -11.03 5.24 -7.73
N TRP A 148 -10.94 4.20 -8.54
CA TRP A 148 -11.76 4.10 -9.74
C TRP A 148 -13.24 3.98 -9.39
N ARG A 149 -14.08 4.65 -10.18
CA ARG A 149 -15.53 4.65 -9.99
C ARG A 149 -16.11 3.23 -9.89
N ALA A 150 -15.67 2.32 -10.75
CA ALA A 150 -16.14 0.93 -10.73
C ALA A 150 -15.80 0.20 -9.42
N GLU A 151 -14.63 0.47 -8.84
CA GLU A 151 -14.22 -0.11 -7.54
C GLU A 151 -15.03 0.47 -6.39
N ARG A 152 -15.29 1.79 -6.43
CA ARG A 152 -16.15 2.46 -5.45
C ARG A 152 -17.57 1.91 -5.51
N ASP A 153 -18.15 1.83 -6.69
CA ASP A 153 -19.52 1.36 -6.89
C ASP A 153 -19.63 -0.12 -6.46
N ARG A 154 -18.60 -0.95 -6.70
CA ARG A 154 -18.51 -2.32 -6.16
C ARG A 154 -18.53 -2.34 -4.63
N ALA A 155 -17.73 -1.51 -3.98
CA ALA A 155 -17.69 -1.44 -2.51
C ALA A 155 -19.06 -1.06 -1.92
N ILE A 156 -19.74 -0.08 -2.51
CA ILE A 156 -21.11 0.30 -2.12
C ILE A 156 -22.07 -0.89 -2.28
N ASN A 157 -22.01 -1.60 -3.41
CA ASN A 157 -22.92 -2.72 -3.70
C ASN A 157 -22.77 -3.89 -2.74
N VAL A 158 -21.59 -4.10 -2.14
CA VAL A 158 -21.36 -5.15 -1.12
C VAL A 158 -21.60 -4.66 0.32
N GLY A 159 -22.17 -3.46 0.47
CA GLY A 159 -22.58 -2.89 1.75
C GLY A 159 -21.47 -2.21 2.54
N VAL A 160 -20.41 -1.70 1.89
CA VAL A 160 -19.41 -0.86 2.56
C VAL A 160 -19.99 0.54 2.81
N HIS A 161 -19.87 1.02 4.04
CA HIS A 161 -20.24 2.37 4.43
C HIS A 161 -19.12 3.37 4.11
N PHE A 162 -19.48 4.56 3.66
CA PHE A 162 -18.50 5.61 3.36
C PHE A 162 -18.68 6.80 4.30
N LEU A 163 -17.68 7.05 5.15
CA LEU A 163 -17.56 8.28 5.93
C LEU A 163 -16.61 9.22 5.17
N ILE A 164 -17.17 9.86 4.14
CA ILE A 164 -16.49 10.95 3.44
C ILE A 164 -16.43 12.21 4.29
N LEU A 165 -15.59 13.16 3.89
CA LEU A 165 -15.36 14.40 4.63
C LEU A 165 -15.07 14.15 6.12
N THR A 166 -14.35 13.08 6.40
CA THR A 166 -14.01 12.65 7.76
C THR A 166 -12.55 12.24 7.78
N GLN A 167 -11.78 12.77 8.73
CA GLN A 167 -10.40 12.36 8.91
C GLN A 167 -10.15 11.83 10.32
N PRO A 168 -9.27 10.84 10.47
CA PRO A 168 -8.80 10.38 11.77
C PRO A 168 -7.96 11.45 12.48
N LEU A 169 -8.02 11.41 13.81
CA LEU A 169 -7.21 12.20 14.74
C LEU A 169 -6.34 11.33 15.65
N GLY A 170 -6.65 10.04 15.79
CA GLY A 170 -5.91 9.08 16.59
C GLY A 170 -6.70 7.79 16.81
N PHE A 171 -6.08 6.84 17.51
CA PHE A 171 -6.68 5.54 17.83
C PHE A 171 -6.99 5.46 19.33
N ASN A 172 -8.05 4.74 19.66
CA ASN A 172 -8.39 4.42 21.05
C ASN A 172 -8.00 2.96 21.30
N SER A 173 -7.29 2.72 22.39
CA SER A 173 -6.88 1.37 22.78
C SER A 173 -7.02 1.13 24.28
N GLN A 174 -7.21 -0.12 24.65
CA GLN A 174 -7.22 -0.60 26.02
C GLN A 174 -6.35 -1.84 26.12
N GLN A 175 -5.37 -1.84 27.03
CA GLN A 175 -4.41 -2.95 27.21
C GLN A 175 -3.69 -3.35 25.90
N GLY A 176 -3.38 -2.37 25.04
CA GLY A 176 -2.71 -2.61 23.76
C GLY A 176 -3.62 -3.12 22.63
N LYS A 177 -4.94 -3.27 22.88
CA LYS A 177 -5.92 -3.67 21.87
C LYS A 177 -6.78 -2.49 21.44
N LEU A 178 -7.03 -2.39 20.14
CA LEU A 178 -7.88 -1.36 19.54
C LEU A 178 -9.31 -1.50 20.05
N THR A 179 -9.89 -0.36 20.43
CA THR A 179 -11.31 -0.27 20.81
C THR A 179 -12.08 0.71 19.93
N GLY A 180 -11.38 1.60 19.23
CA GLY A 180 -12.00 2.53 18.31
C GLY A 180 -11.04 3.50 17.66
N ILE A 181 -11.62 4.44 16.92
CA ILE A 181 -10.90 5.49 16.22
C ILE A 181 -11.54 6.84 16.53
N LYS A 182 -10.69 7.82 16.86
CA LYS A 182 -11.11 9.20 17.01
C LYS A 182 -11.07 9.89 15.67
N VAL A 183 -12.17 10.48 15.24
CA VAL A 183 -12.30 11.15 13.94
C VAL A 183 -12.84 12.56 14.10
N CYS A 184 -12.70 13.37 13.06
CA CYS A 184 -13.40 14.64 12.95
C CYS A 184 -13.87 14.93 11.51
N PRO A 185 -14.98 15.67 11.35
CA PRO A 185 -15.40 16.15 10.05
C PRO A 185 -14.35 17.07 9.41
N THR A 186 -14.33 17.11 8.09
CA THR A 186 -13.52 18.02 7.28
C THR A 186 -14.39 18.89 6.40
N LYS A 187 -13.92 20.11 6.14
CA LYS A 187 -14.44 20.98 5.09
C LYS A 187 -13.45 21.02 3.93
N LEU A 188 -13.95 21.16 2.71
CA LEU A 188 -13.09 21.29 1.53
C LEU A 188 -12.72 22.76 1.32
N GLY A 189 -11.44 23.07 1.42
CA GLY A 189 -10.87 24.36 1.02
C GLY A 189 -10.59 24.44 -0.49
N GLY A 190 -9.66 25.32 -0.85
CA GLY A 190 -9.16 25.44 -2.22
C GLY A 190 -8.33 24.22 -2.68
N PRO A 191 -8.05 24.10 -3.99
CA PRO A 191 -7.30 22.99 -4.56
C PRO A 191 -5.84 22.92 -4.08
N ASP A 192 -5.28 21.71 -4.05
CA ASP A 192 -3.86 21.43 -3.90
C ASP A 192 -3.14 21.40 -5.26
N ALA A 193 -1.84 21.11 -5.27
CA ALA A 193 -1.03 21.06 -6.49
C ALA A 193 -1.50 19.99 -7.50
N SER A 194 -2.27 18.99 -7.05
CA SER A 194 -2.90 17.99 -7.92
C SER A 194 -4.29 18.40 -8.41
N GLY A 195 -4.75 19.61 -8.07
CA GLY A 195 -6.10 20.11 -8.38
C GLY A 195 -7.18 19.64 -7.40
N ARG A 196 -6.87 18.74 -6.45
CA ARG A 196 -7.86 18.22 -5.50
C ARG A 196 -8.06 19.19 -4.34
N ARG A 197 -9.30 19.39 -3.91
CA ARG A 197 -9.60 20.29 -2.79
C ARG A 197 -8.94 19.83 -1.49
N ARG A 198 -8.35 20.76 -0.74
CA ARG A 198 -7.66 20.46 0.52
C ARG A 198 -8.66 20.22 1.65
N PRO A 199 -8.53 19.13 2.43
CA PRO A 199 -9.36 18.93 3.61
C PRO A 199 -8.91 19.85 4.75
N GLN A 200 -9.86 20.46 5.44
CA GLN A 200 -9.66 21.31 6.61
C GLN A 200 -10.41 20.70 7.80
N PRO A 201 -9.71 20.18 8.82
CA PRO A 201 -10.35 19.49 9.93
C PRO A 201 -11.13 20.44 10.84
N VAL A 202 -12.33 20.03 11.23
CA VAL A 202 -13.18 20.70 12.22
C VAL A 202 -13.07 19.95 13.55
N LYS A 203 -11.92 20.09 14.21
CA LYS A 203 -11.57 19.32 15.43
C LYS A 203 -12.54 19.54 16.59
N SER A 204 -13.22 20.67 16.65
CA SER A 204 -14.25 20.96 17.65
C SER A 204 -15.47 20.03 17.56
N SER A 205 -15.65 19.36 16.42
CA SER A 205 -16.70 18.39 16.16
C SER A 205 -16.16 16.96 16.11
N ALA A 206 -15.04 16.68 16.79
CA ALA A 206 -14.49 15.35 16.87
C ALA A 206 -15.38 14.40 17.67
N TYR A 207 -15.40 13.14 17.28
CA TYR A 207 -16.15 12.07 17.93
C TYR A 207 -15.42 10.74 17.76
N ASP A 208 -15.79 9.77 18.59
CA ASP A 208 -15.22 8.43 18.58
C ASP A 208 -16.14 7.45 17.86
N LEU A 209 -15.53 6.50 17.15
CA LEU A 209 -16.21 5.39 16.49
C LEU A 209 -15.63 4.08 17.03
N ASP A 210 -16.49 3.22 17.56
CA ASP A 210 -16.10 1.90 18.04
C ASP A 210 -15.70 1.03 16.84
N MET A 211 -14.49 0.48 16.88
CA MET A 211 -13.90 -0.32 15.81
C MET A 211 -13.04 -1.42 16.41
N ASP A 212 -13.23 -2.64 15.92
CA ASP A 212 -12.39 -3.78 16.32
C ASP A 212 -11.08 -3.81 15.53
N ILE A 213 -11.14 -3.36 14.27
CA ILE A 213 -9.99 -3.34 13.36
C ILE A 213 -9.98 -2.02 12.60
N VAL A 214 -8.81 -1.39 12.51
CA VAL A 214 -8.55 -0.22 11.66
C VAL A 214 -7.37 -0.54 10.76
N VAL A 215 -7.52 -0.22 9.47
CA VAL A 215 -6.52 -0.47 8.44
C VAL A 215 -6.11 0.84 7.78
N GLU A 216 -4.84 1.19 7.89
CA GLU A 216 -4.26 2.38 7.29
C GLU A 216 -3.91 2.13 5.82
N ALA A 217 -4.69 2.76 4.91
CA ALA A 217 -4.56 2.63 3.46
C ALA A 217 -4.34 4.01 2.80
N ILE A 218 -3.44 4.80 3.40
CA ILE A 218 -3.24 6.22 3.06
C ILE A 218 -2.30 6.39 1.86
N GLY A 219 -1.33 5.50 1.73
CA GLY A 219 -0.35 5.51 0.66
C GLY A 219 0.90 4.74 1.05
N GLN A 220 1.88 4.78 0.15
CA GLN A 220 3.18 4.18 0.32
C GLN A 220 4.27 5.20 -0.01
N GLU A 221 5.45 5.02 0.55
CA GLU A 221 6.63 5.82 0.32
C GLU A 221 7.86 4.94 0.06
N SER A 222 8.95 5.58 -0.36
CA SER A 222 10.23 4.93 -0.55
C SER A 222 10.75 4.34 0.75
N ALA A 223 11.65 3.36 0.65
CA ALA A 223 12.38 2.84 1.80
C ALA A 223 13.07 3.96 2.59
N GLU A 224 13.23 3.74 3.89
CA GLU A 224 14.05 4.62 4.73
C GLU A 224 15.49 4.58 4.23
N GLU A 225 16.17 5.73 4.33
CA GLU A 225 17.56 5.85 3.89
C GLU A 225 17.80 5.41 2.43
N ILE A 226 16.81 5.62 1.55
CA ILE A 226 16.90 5.27 0.12
C ILE A 226 18.16 5.79 -0.58
N ASN A 227 18.73 6.92 -0.12
CA ASN A 227 20.03 7.44 -0.61
C ASN A 227 21.22 6.51 -0.30
N LYS A 228 21.17 5.77 0.82
CA LYS A 228 22.17 4.76 1.20
C LYS A 228 21.92 3.42 0.52
N ILE A 229 20.67 3.13 0.17
CA ILE A 229 20.30 1.93 -0.60
C ILE A 229 20.68 2.10 -2.08
N LEU A 230 20.52 3.31 -2.61
CA LEU A 230 20.81 3.67 -4.01
C LEU A 230 21.88 4.78 -4.09
N PRO A 231 23.11 4.55 -3.61
CA PRO A 231 24.17 5.56 -3.64
C PRO A 231 24.38 6.09 -5.07
N GLY A 232 24.60 7.40 -5.21
CA GLY A 232 24.84 8.05 -6.51
C GLY A 232 23.62 8.24 -7.41
N VAL A 233 22.44 7.74 -7.00
CA VAL A 233 21.17 7.99 -7.70
C VAL A 233 20.51 9.25 -7.16
N GLU A 234 20.20 10.20 -8.04
CA GLU A 234 19.47 11.43 -7.70
C GLU A 234 18.01 11.10 -7.38
N LEU A 235 17.53 11.64 -6.26
CA LEU A 235 16.16 11.46 -5.80
C LEU A 235 15.43 12.80 -5.76
N ARG A 236 14.14 12.77 -6.13
CA ARG A 236 13.23 13.91 -6.02
C ARG A 236 12.00 13.48 -5.25
N ASN A 237 11.74 14.12 -4.10
CA ASN A 237 10.65 13.78 -3.19
C ASN A 237 10.63 12.29 -2.79
N GLY A 238 11.81 11.71 -2.53
CA GLY A 238 11.96 10.30 -2.17
C GLY A 238 11.89 9.30 -3.34
N LEU A 239 11.65 9.76 -4.57
CA LEU A 239 11.55 8.90 -5.75
C LEU A 239 12.80 9.03 -6.64
N ILE A 240 13.14 7.96 -7.36
CA ILE A 240 14.24 7.94 -8.33
C ILE A 240 13.95 8.95 -9.44
N GLN A 241 14.87 9.87 -9.67
CA GLN A 241 14.81 10.78 -10.81
C GLN A 241 15.44 10.12 -12.04
N THR A 242 14.67 10.05 -13.13
CA THR A 242 15.17 9.57 -14.42
C THR A 242 15.42 10.73 -15.37
N LYS A 243 16.33 10.52 -16.34
CA LYS A 243 16.62 11.48 -17.40
C LYS A 243 15.46 11.54 -18.39
N GLU A 244 15.17 12.73 -18.91
CA GLU A 244 14.12 12.93 -19.92
C GLU A 244 14.32 11.99 -21.13
N ASN A 245 13.22 11.43 -21.63
CA ASN A 245 13.18 10.49 -22.76
C ASN A 245 13.98 9.18 -22.55
N SER A 246 14.30 8.83 -21.31
CA SER A 246 14.85 7.53 -20.95
C SER A 246 14.37 7.08 -19.56
N LEU A 247 14.71 5.84 -19.17
CA LEU A 247 14.56 5.35 -17.79
C LEU A 247 15.91 5.32 -17.05
N ALA A 248 16.94 5.94 -17.61
CA ALA A 248 18.27 5.96 -17.00
C ALA A 248 18.29 6.91 -15.79
N THR A 249 18.98 6.50 -14.73
CA THR A 249 19.21 7.32 -13.54
C THR A 249 20.38 8.30 -13.75
N SER A 250 20.68 9.12 -12.74
CA SER A 250 21.92 9.92 -12.71
C SER A 250 23.18 9.06 -12.63
N ARG A 251 23.08 7.85 -12.07
CA ARG A 251 24.18 6.91 -11.91
C ARG A 251 24.34 6.05 -13.18
N PRO A 252 25.56 5.95 -13.74
CA PRO A 252 25.88 4.99 -14.79
C PRO A 252 25.92 3.54 -14.28
N GLY A 253 25.62 2.60 -15.19
CA GLY A 253 25.39 1.19 -14.86
C GLY A 253 23.95 0.97 -14.45
#